data_AF-A0A4V2AB24-F1
#
_entry.id   AF-A0A4V2AB24-F1
#
_cell.length_a   1.000
_cell.length_b   1.000
_cell.length_c   1.000
_cell.angle_alpha   90.00
_cell.angle_beta   90.00
_cell.angle_gamma   90.00
#
_symmetry.space_group_name_H-M   'P 1'
#
loop_
_entity.id
_entity.type
_entity.pdbx_description
1 polymer ?
#
loop_
_entity_poly.entity_id
_entity_poly.type
_entity_poly.pdbx_seq_one_letter_code
_entity_poly.pdbx_strand_id
1 'polypeptide(L)'
;MNFRKLIFIVSTITLIVCTKSVSAANAVIDVLVVYSKGTADAYGGNPTTRINQLFQVTNQIYKDSNVNMEIRVAKTLMVNYTDDNSADTALNDITFAKHAAFTGVAAVREQAKADMVIFYRPFKSVQGSCGLAWIGGQSTEGNFSNPAIKNYMFSHIAINSCGDFVTAHELGHNMGLKHSRKQNGSGGTFPYALGYGVNNQFTTVMAYQSDFNVDYWTGKLYKFSNPELTCKGVPCGVSRTDKVNGADARYALNITGPQIEKFYAAPSSSSSSSKASSVSSSKSSSKASAVATSTAKSVESVKISSKASSLSSSAKSSVKATAVTVSSSNKSSLVNSSAKSSATSTIKVSSSSSASVVKVEFNRVLDVAQYLGADWANEVRRDKGLTLDQARAIAAANPKITYFFITKGGQMSLGAKGLFRTGDAVFFSGKPWYGSAKGLADAYERKL
;
A
#
# COMPACT_ATOMS: atom_id res chain seq x y z
N MET A 1 -1.35 -37.36 -77.43
CA MET A 1 -1.59 -38.00 -76.11
C MET A 1 -0.80 -37.20 -75.07
N ASN A 2 -1.47 -36.62 -74.09
CA ASN A 2 -0.96 -36.30 -72.73
C ASN A 2 0.11 -35.19 -72.59
N PHE A 3 0.08 -34.24 -71.65
CA PHE A 3 -0.86 -33.83 -70.60
C PHE A 3 -0.45 -32.38 -70.24
N ARG A 4 -1.37 -31.41 -70.28
CA ARG A 4 -1.14 -30.07 -69.71
C ARG A 4 -1.17 -30.19 -68.19
N LYS A 5 -0.05 -29.96 -67.50
CA LYS A 5 -0.03 -29.77 -66.04
C LYS A 5 -0.34 -28.31 -65.72
N LEU A 6 -1.56 -28.11 -65.24
CA LEU A 6 -2.08 -26.87 -64.68
C LEU A 6 -1.36 -26.60 -63.34
N ILE A 7 -0.63 -25.50 -63.25
CA ILE A 7 -0.03 -25.03 -61.99
C ILE A 7 -1.13 -24.35 -61.19
N PHE A 8 -1.60 -25.00 -60.12
CA PHE A 8 -2.46 -24.37 -59.12
C PHE A 8 -1.60 -23.49 -58.21
N ILE A 9 -1.69 -22.18 -58.39
CA ILE A 9 -1.15 -21.20 -57.44
C ILE A 9 -2.15 -21.14 -56.27
N VAL A 10 -1.83 -21.84 -55.18
CA VAL A 10 -2.53 -21.67 -53.90
C VAL A 10 -2.03 -20.36 -53.28
N SER A 11 -2.80 -19.29 -53.46
CA SER A 11 -2.55 -18.02 -52.79
C SER A 11 -2.92 -18.17 -51.31
N THR A 12 -1.93 -18.45 -50.46
CA THR A 12 -2.09 -18.38 -49.01
C THR A 12 -2.32 -16.92 -48.62
N ILE A 13 -3.58 -16.58 -48.35
CA ILE A 13 -3.97 -15.33 -47.68
C ILE A 13 -3.50 -15.45 -46.23
N THR A 14 -2.34 -14.88 -45.93
CA THR A 14 -1.89 -14.67 -44.56
C THR A 14 -2.78 -13.59 -43.95
N LEU A 15 -3.79 -14.01 -43.19
CA LEU A 15 -4.59 -13.10 -42.38
C LEU A 15 -3.69 -12.54 -41.27
N ILE A 16 -3.11 -11.37 -41.50
CA ILE A 16 -2.43 -10.59 -40.47
C ILE A 16 -3.51 -10.12 -39.50
N VAL A 17 -3.75 -10.91 -38.46
CA VAL A 17 -4.53 -10.47 -37.31
C VAL A 17 -3.66 -9.42 -36.62
N CYS A 18 -3.91 -8.17 -36.95
CA CYS A 18 -3.40 -7.03 -36.20
C CYS A 18 -4.09 -7.06 -34.83
N THR A 19 -3.54 -7.87 -33.91
CA THR A 19 -3.92 -7.78 -32.50
C THR A 19 -3.47 -6.40 -32.07
N LYS A 20 -4.43 -5.46 -32.00
CA LYS A 20 -4.20 -4.25 -31.22
C LYS A 20 -3.90 -4.74 -29.82
N SER A 21 -2.64 -4.68 -29.41
CA SER A 21 -2.31 -4.65 -28.01
C SER A 21 -3.08 -3.44 -27.46
N VAL A 22 -4.23 -3.72 -26.85
CA VAL A 22 -4.83 -2.78 -25.93
C VAL A 22 -3.76 -2.67 -24.85
N SER A 23 -2.92 -1.64 -24.96
CA SER A 23 -2.24 -1.13 -23.79
C SER A 23 -3.39 -0.82 -22.85
N ALA A 24 -3.65 -1.71 -21.89
CA ALA A 24 -4.63 -1.43 -20.87
C ALA A 24 -4.23 -0.07 -20.30
N ALA A 25 -5.14 0.91 -20.38
CA ALA A 25 -4.91 2.17 -19.70
C ALA A 25 -4.58 1.82 -18.24
N ASN A 26 -3.59 2.50 -17.66
CA ASN A 26 -3.24 2.29 -16.26
C ASN A 26 -4.48 2.63 -15.43
N ALA A 27 -5.02 1.65 -14.69
CA ALA A 27 -6.23 1.86 -13.91
C ALA A 27 -5.91 2.74 -12.70
N VAL A 28 -6.66 3.85 -12.54
CA VAL A 28 -6.46 4.75 -11.40
C VAL A 28 -7.59 4.53 -10.39
N ILE A 29 -7.25 3.97 -9.23
CA ILE A 29 -8.21 3.74 -8.16
C ILE A 29 -8.22 4.93 -7.21
N ASP A 30 -9.39 5.55 -7.05
CA ASP A 30 -9.59 6.65 -6.13
C ASP A 30 -9.90 6.14 -4.72
N VAL A 31 -9.13 6.61 -3.73
CA VAL A 31 -9.21 6.11 -2.35
C VAL A 31 -9.60 7.23 -1.39
N LEU A 32 -10.67 7.00 -0.61
CA LEU A 32 -11.02 7.82 0.54
C LEU A 32 -10.15 7.39 1.72
N VAL A 33 -9.36 8.32 2.25
CA VAL A 33 -8.53 8.08 3.42
C VAL A 33 -9.22 8.64 4.66
N VAL A 34 -9.78 7.74 5.46
CA VAL A 34 -10.29 8.05 6.80
C VAL A 34 -9.17 7.84 7.81
N TYR A 35 -9.05 8.72 8.80
CA TYR A 35 -8.05 8.54 9.87
C TYR A 35 -8.57 9.03 11.23
N SER A 36 -8.12 8.39 12.31
CA SER A 36 -8.52 8.78 13.67
C SER A 36 -7.83 10.08 14.11
N LYS A 37 -8.38 10.71 15.15
CA LYS A 37 -7.70 11.84 15.81
C LYS A 37 -6.29 11.45 16.31
N GLY A 38 -6.09 10.25 16.84
CA GLY A 38 -4.75 9.81 17.27
C GLY A 38 -3.77 9.68 16.11
N THR A 39 -4.22 9.32 14.90
CA THR A 39 -3.40 9.42 13.69
C THR A 39 -2.99 10.86 13.41
N ALA A 40 -3.90 11.83 13.52
CA ALA A 40 -3.56 13.24 13.32
C ALA A 40 -2.51 13.70 14.35
N ASP A 41 -2.75 13.40 15.62
CA ASP A 41 -1.89 13.79 16.74
C ASP A 41 -0.48 13.18 16.62
N ALA A 42 -0.37 11.93 16.16
CA ALA A 42 0.92 11.26 15.91
C ALA A 42 1.79 11.94 14.84
N TYR A 43 1.19 12.77 13.98
CA TYR A 43 1.87 13.50 12.92
C TYR A 43 1.69 15.04 13.05
N GLY A 44 1.61 15.54 14.28
CA GLY A 44 1.58 16.98 14.55
C GLY A 44 0.32 17.68 14.03
N GLY A 45 -0.82 16.97 14.05
CA GLY A 45 -2.13 17.44 13.59
C GLY A 45 -2.40 17.23 12.11
N ASN A 46 -1.39 16.86 11.30
CA ASN A 46 -1.57 16.68 9.86
C ASN A 46 -0.81 15.44 9.33
N PRO A 47 -1.50 14.31 9.12
CA PRO A 47 -0.89 13.07 8.65
C PRO A 47 -0.66 13.01 7.13
N THR A 48 -0.96 14.09 6.39
CA THR A 48 -0.94 14.10 4.90
C THR A 48 0.38 13.62 4.31
N THR A 49 1.52 14.05 4.85
CA THR A 49 2.84 13.63 4.33
C THR A 49 3.05 12.11 4.45
N ARG A 50 2.66 11.51 5.59
CA ARG A 50 2.75 10.05 5.78
C ARG A 50 1.78 9.31 4.87
N ILE A 51 0.54 9.79 4.75
CA ILE A 51 -0.46 9.21 3.85
C ILE A 51 0.08 9.20 2.41
N ASN A 52 0.58 10.33 1.92
CA ASN A 52 1.16 10.43 0.59
C ASN A 52 2.35 9.48 0.40
N GLN A 53 3.21 9.35 1.41
CA GLN A 53 4.33 8.42 1.35
C GLN A 53 3.87 6.95 1.27
N LEU A 54 2.84 6.54 2.03
CA LEU A 54 2.28 5.19 1.93
C LEU A 54 1.64 4.91 0.57
N PHE A 55 0.98 5.90 -0.04
CA PHE A 55 0.44 5.79 -1.39
C PHE A 55 1.54 5.68 -2.44
N GLN A 56 2.62 6.48 -2.32
CA GLN A 56 3.77 6.38 -3.21
C GLN A 56 4.50 5.05 -3.10
N VAL A 57 4.68 4.52 -1.87
CA VAL A 57 5.24 3.18 -1.67
C VAL A 57 4.34 2.12 -2.33
N THR A 58 3.03 2.23 -2.18
CA THR A 58 2.07 1.30 -2.78
C THR A 58 2.12 1.34 -4.31
N ASN A 59 2.16 2.54 -4.91
CA ASN A 59 2.32 2.70 -6.37
C ASN A 59 3.67 2.18 -6.87
N GLN A 60 4.74 2.37 -6.09
CA GLN A 60 6.04 1.78 -6.43
C GLN A 60 6.00 0.24 -6.37
N ILE A 61 5.29 -0.35 -5.39
CA ILE A 61 5.06 -1.80 -5.33
C ILE A 61 4.33 -2.29 -6.58
N TYR A 62 3.26 -1.59 -7.02
CA TYR A 62 2.55 -1.96 -8.25
C TYR A 62 3.48 -1.92 -9.47
N LYS A 63 4.21 -0.82 -9.64
CA LYS A 63 5.19 -0.66 -10.72
C LYS A 63 6.25 -1.76 -10.70
N ASP A 64 6.86 -2.01 -9.54
CA ASP A 64 7.90 -3.03 -9.35
C ASP A 64 7.40 -4.46 -9.53
N SER A 65 6.07 -4.65 -9.53
CA SER A 65 5.41 -5.94 -9.72
C SER A 65 4.87 -6.13 -11.14
N ASN A 66 4.99 -5.14 -12.03
CA ASN A 66 4.31 -5.05 -13.32
C ASN A 66 2.76 -5.10 -13.22
N VAL A 67 2.22 -4.53 -12.13
CA VAL A 67 0.78 -4.27 -11.99
C VAL A 67 0.48 -2.94 -12.69
N ASN A 68 -0.50 -2.94 -13.59
CA ASN A 68 -0.85 -1.78 -14.41
C ASN A 68 -1.95 -0.96 -13.73
N MET A 69 -1.63 -0.41 -12.57
CA MET A 69 -2.54 0.42 -11.80
C MET A 69 -1.78 1.40 -10.91
N GLU A 70 -2.48 2.45 -10.50
CA GLU A 70 -2.07 3.37 -9.44
C GLU A 70 -3.25 3.67 -8.51
N ILE A 71 -2.95 4.00 -7.26
CA ILE A 71 -3.92 4.56 -6.32
C ILE A 71 -3.66 6.05 -6.13
N ARG A 72 -4.75 6.79 -5.93
CA ARG A 72 -4.73 8.22 -5.63
C ARG A 72 -5.57 8.52 -4.40
N VAL A 73 -5.10 9.47 -3.58
CA VAL A 73 -5.91 10.02 -2.49
C VAL A 73 -7.00 10.89 -3.10
N ALA A 74 -8.25 10.44 -3.08
CA ALA A 74 -9.39 11.20 -3.58
C ALA A 74 -9.81 12.30 -2.59
N LYS A 75 -9.86 11.94 -1.30
CA LYS A 75 -10.17 12.84 -0.19
C LYS A 75 -9.64 12.26 1.11
N THR A 76 -9.37 13.12 2.08
CA THR A 76 -9.06 12.70 3.45
C THR A 76 -10.17 13.14 4.40
N LEU A 77 -10.42 12.35 5.45
CA LEU A 77 -11.45 12.62 6.46
C LEU A 77 -10.94 12.21 7.84
N MET A 78 -10.78 13.16 8.74
CA MET A 78 -10.53 12.85 10.15
C MET A 78 -11.84 12.48 10.84
N VAL A 79 -11.82 11.45 11.67
CA VAL A 79 -12.95 11.01 12.50
C VAL A 79 -12.56 10.94 13.98
N ASN A 80 -13.53 11.21 14.85
CA ASN A 80 -13.36 11.03 16.29
C ASN A 80 -13.70 9.58 16.69
N TYR A 81 -12.78 8.66 16.40
CA TYR A 81 -12.90 7.23 16.71
C TYR A 81 -11.71 6.77 17.57
N THR A 82 -11.93 5.76 18.41
CA THR A 82 -10.90 5.23 19.32
C THR A 82 -9.80 4.47 18.60
N ASP A 83 -8.58 4.52 19.13
CA ASP A 83 -7.45 3.71 18.69
C ASP A 83 -7.28 2.43 19.54
N ASP A 84 -8.04 2.30 20.63
CA ASP A 84 -7.87 1.30 21.70
C ASP A 84 -8.79 0.06 21.57
N ASN A 85 -9.30 -0.23 20.37
CA ASN A 85 -10.05 -1.46 20.10
C ASN A 85 -9.44 -2.25 18.92
N SER A 86 -9.97 -3.47 18.72
CA SER A 86 -9.44 -4.39 17.73
C SER A 86 -9.53 -3.86 16.29
N ALA A 87 -8.69 -4.41 15.40
CA ALA A 87 -8.79 -4.12 13.96
C ALA A 87 -10.13 -4.61 13.37
N ASP A 88 -10.64 -5.75 13.83
CA ASP A 88 -11.93 -6.31 13.41
C ASP A 88 -13.10 -5.39 13.75
N THR A 89 -13.15 -4.89 14.99
CA THR A 89 -14.19 -3.95 15.42
C THR A 89 -14.14 -2.67 14.57
N ALA A 90 -12.95 -2.10 14.37
CA ALA A 90 -12.80 -0.89 13.57
C ALA A 90 -13.19 -1.08 12.11
N LEU A 91 -12.79 -2.20 11.48
CA LEU A 91 -13.17 -2.52 10.10
C LEU A 91 -14.68 -2.68 9.97
N ASN A 92 -15.32 -3.42 10.89
CA ASN A 92 -16.77 -3.57 10.93
C ASN A 92 -17.48 -2.22 11.13
N ASP A 93 -17.00 -1.39 12.05
CA ASP A 93 -17.64 -0.12 12.40
C ASP A 93 -17.61 0.87 11.24
N ILE A 94 -16.49 0.99 10.51
CA ILE A 94 -16.40 1.87 9.35
C ILE A 94 -17.18 1.32 8.15
N THR A 95 -17.13 0.00 7.91
CA THR A 95 -17.80 -0.63 6.76
C THR A 95 -19.31 -0.50 6.87
N PHE A 96 -19.86 -0.74 8.07
CA PHE A 96 -21.30 -0.82 8.31
C PHE A 96 -21.86 0.38 9.08
N ALA A 97 -21.06 1.44 9.26
CA ALA A 97 -21.41 2.62 10.03
C ALA A 97 -21.99 2.32 11.44
N LYS A 98 -21.46 1.30 12.12
CA LYS A 98 -21.96 0.86 13.45
C LYS A 98 -21.59 1.80 14.59
N HIS A 99 -20.73 2.79 14.32
CA HIS A 99 -20.31 3.81 15.28
C HIS A 99 -20.59 5.22 14.75
N ALA A 100 -21.01 6.13 15.63
CA ALA A 100 -21.42 7.50 15.28
C ALA A 100 -20.37 8.27 14.46
N ALA A 101 -19.09 8.04 14.75
CA ALA A 101 -17.94 8.62 14.05
C ALA A 101 -17.91 8.35 12.54
N PHE A 102 -18.59 7.30 12.06
CA PHE A 102 -18.55 6.87 10.65
C PHE A 102 -19.82 7.18 9.85
N THR A 103 -20.84 7.78 10.47
CA THR A 103 -22.14 8.09 9.84
C THR A 103 -22.00 8.92 8.55
N GLY A 104 -21.00 9.82 8.47
CA GLY A 104 -20.73 10.64 7.29
C GLY A 104 -19.85 9.99 6.21
N VAL A 105 -19.23 8.84 6.49
CA VAL A 105 -18.22 8.24 5.58
C VAL A 105 -18.81 7.86 4.23
N ALA A 106 -20.01 7.28 4.20
CA ALA A 106 -20.67 6.88 2.95
C ALA A 106 -20.95 8.08 2.04
N ALA A 107 -21.46 9.19 2.61
CA ALA A 107 -21.72 10.42 1.86
C ALA A 107 -20.44 11.05 1.32
N VAL A 108 -19.36 11.06 2.12
CA VAL A 108 -18.06 11.57 1.69
C VAL A 108 -17.45 10.68 0.59
N ARG A 109 -17.59 9.36 0.70
CA ARG A 109 -17.13 8.41 -0.31
C ARG A 109 -17.84 8.62 -1.65
N GLU A 110 -19.16 8.82 -1.63
CA GLU A 110 -19.96 9.13 -2.81
C GLU A 110 -19.53 10.47 -3.44
N GLN A 111 -19.39 11.52 -2.62
CA GLN A 111 -18.97 12.84 -3.10
C GLN A 111 -17.57 12.81 -3.74
N ALA A 112 -16.64 12.07 -3.13
CA ALA A 112 -15.27 11.91 -3.62
C ALA A 112 -15.16 10.90 -4.77
N LYS A 113 -16.24 10.17 -5.10
CA LYS A 113 -16.23 9.05 -6.06
C LYS A 113 -15.13 8.02 -5.75
N ALA A 114 -14.90 7.75 -4.47
CA ALA A 114 -13.79 6.92 -4.03
C ALA A 114 -14.13 5.42 -4.11
N ASP A 115 -13.47 4.71 -5.03
CA ASP A 115 -13.61 3.28 -5.29
C ASP A 115 -13.31 2.43 -4.05
N MET A 116 -12.35 2.85 -3.22
CA MET A 116 -11.95 2.15 -1.99
C MET A 116 -11.86 3.09 -0.79
N VAL A 117 -11.87 2.53 0.42
CA VAL A 117 -11.71 3.27 1.68
C VAL A 117 -10.61 2.64 2.53
N ILE A 118 -9.69 3.48 3.01
CA ILE A 118 -8.72 3.09 4.03
C ILE A 118 -9.06 3.81 5.33
N PHE A 119 -9.02 3.09 6.45
CA PHE A 119 -9.06 3.66 7.78
C PHE A 119 -7.71 3.51 8.48
N TYR A 120 -6.98 4.62 8.62
CA TYR A 120 -5.68 4.66 9.29
C TYR A 120 -5.79 5.00 10.77
N ARG A 121 -5.17 4.15 11.60
CA ARG A 121 -4.98 4.38 13.05
C ARG A 121 -3.52 4.19 13.45
N PRO A 122 -3.03 4.80 14.54
CA PRO A 122 -1.76 4.41 15.13
C PRO A 122 -1.80 2.94 15.54
N PHE A 123 -0.68 2.23 15.40
CA PHE A 123 -0.62 0.83 15.84
C PHE A 123 -0.76 0.73 17.36
N LYS A 124 -1.61 -0.18 17.81
CA LYS A 124 -1.70 -0.62 19.21
C LYS A 124 -1.84 -2.14 19.25
N SER A 125 -1.27 -2.77 20.28
CA SER A 125 -1.29 -4.24 20.42
C SER A 125 -2.69 -4.84 20.43
N VAL A 126 -3.69 -4.11 20.96
CA VAL A 126 -5.12 -4.50 20.95
C VAL A 126 -5.68 -4.74 19.55
N GLN A 127 -5.06 -4.19 18.51
CA GLN A 127 -5.48 -4.37 17.12
C GLN A 127 -5.18 -5.79 16.60
N GLY A 128 -4.22 -6.50 17.20
CA GLY A 128 -3.87 -7.89 16.87
C GLY A 128 -3.10 -8.07 15.55
N SER A 129 -3.18 -7.12 14.62
CA SER A 129 -2.47 -7.15 13.34
C SER A 129 -2.10 -5.72 12.88
N CYS A 130 -1.24 -5.64 11.87
CA CYS A 130 -0.90 -4.38 11.20
C CYS A 130 -2.00 -3.87 10.25
N GLY A 131 -2.95 -4.73 9.90
CA GLY A 131 -4.02 -4.43 8.96
C GLY A 131 -5.08 -5.52 8.92
N LEU A 132 -6.27 -5.15 8.46
CA LEU A 132 -7.36 -6.06 8.19
C LEU A 132 -8.24 -5.47 7.09
N ALA A 133 -8.64 -6.31 6.14
CA ALA A 133 -9.42 -5.91 4.98
C ALA A 133 -10.42 -7.01 4.58
N TRP A 134 -11.49 -6.60 3.90
CA TRP A 134 -12.40 -7.57 3.29
C TRP A 134 -11.79 -8.13 2.00
N ILE A 135 -12.02 -9.41 1.74
CA ILE A 135 -11.60 -10.01 0.47
C ILE A 135 -12.68 -9.78 -0.58
N GLY A 136 -12.34 -9.07 -1.66
CA GLY A 136 -13.27 -8.82 -2.76
C GLY A 136 -13.41 -10.00 -3.71
N GLY A 137 -14.61 -10.21 -4.25
CA GLY A 137 -14.84 -11.12 -5.37
C GLY A 137 -14.37 -12.56 -5.14
N GLN A 138 -14.51 -13.10 -3.92
CA GLN A 138 -14.10 -14.48 -3.63
C GLN A 138 -14.72 -15.47 -4.61
N SER A 139 -13.87 -16.25 -5.29
CA SER A 139 -14.28 -17.27 -6.27
C SER A 139 -15.17 -16.73 -7.41
N THR A 140 -15.04 -15.46 -7.78
CA THR A 140 -15.81 -14.86 -8.88
C THR A 140 -15.09 -14.91 -10.23
N GLU A 141 -13.93 -15.56 -10.30
CA GLU A 141 -13.07 -15.60 -11.50
C GLU A 141 -12.78 -14.19 -12.03
N GLY A 142 -12.45 -13.28 -11.11
CA GLY A 142 -12.13 -11.88 -11.42
C GLY A 142 -13.32 -11.00 -11.74
N ASN A 143 -14.55 -11.51 -11.67
CA ASN A 143 -15.75 -10.71 -11.93
C ASN A 143 -16.09 -9.81 -10.72
N PHE A 144 -15.94 -8.50 -10.89
CA PHE A 144 -16.26 -7.47 -9.90
C PHE A 144 -17.50 -6.64 -10.28
N SER A 145 -18.30 -7.09 -11.26
CA SER A 145 -19.51 -6.38 -11.72
C SER A 145 -20.67 -6.38 -10.72
N ASN A 146 -20.65 -7.26 -9.72
CA ASN A 146 -21.68 -7.27 -8.67
C ASN A 146 -21.53 -6.01 -7.79
N PRO A 147 -22.51 -5.10 -7.76
CA PRO A 147 -22.43 -3.85 -7.00
C PRO A 147 -22.30 -4.08 -5.48
N ALA A 148 -22.67 -5.26 -4.96
CA ALA A 148 -22.46 -5.58 -3.55
C ALA A 148 -20.97 -5.61 -3.17
N ILE A 149 -20.06 -5.94 -4.11
CA ILE A 149 -18.61 -5.99 -3.84
C ILE A 149 -18.10 -4.59 -3.45
N LYS A 150 -18.58 -3.54 -4.11
CA LYS A 150 -18.23 -2.13 -3.81
C LYS A 150 -18.45 -1.77 -2.33
N ASN A 151 -19.48 -2.34 -1.70
CA ASN A 151 -19.84 -2.07 -0.30
C ASN A 151 -18.80 -2.61 0.70
N TYR A 152 -17.91 -3.50 0.26
CA TYR A 152 -16.87 -4.12 1.10
C TYR A 152 -15.45 -3.65 0.74
N MET A 153 -15.26 -2.64 -0.10
CA MET A 153 -13.92 -2.09 -0.41
C MET A 153 -13.37 -1.22 0.74
N PHE A 154 -13.26 -1.80 1.93
CA PHE A 154 -12.78 -1.15 3.15
C PHE A 154 -11.60 -1.91 3.75
N SER A 155 -10.64 -1.16 4.26
CA SER A 155 -9.47 -1.70 4.96
C SER A 155 -9.17 -0.87 6.21
N HIS A 156 -8.89 -1.52 7.32
CA HIS A 156 -8.27 -0.91 8.50
C HIS A 156 -6.76 -1.14 8.46
N ILE A 157 -5.95 -0.11 8.69
CA ILE A 157 -4.50 -0.19 8.54
C ILE A 157 -3.80 0.60 9.66
N ALA A 158 -2.80 -0.01 10.28
CA ALA A 158 -1.89 0.69 11.17
C ALA A 158 -0.95 1.59 10.37
N ILE A 159 -1.00 2.90 10.63
CA ILE A 159 -0.25 3.90 9.84
C ILE A 159 1.24 3.96 10.20
N ASN A 160 1.62 3.50 11.38
CA ASN A 160 2.98 3.49 11.91
C ASN A 160 3.33 2.14 12.54
N SER A 161 4.60 1.96 12.92
CA SER A 161 5.13 0.76 13.59
C SER A 161 5.01 -0.57 12.82
N CYS A 162 4.39 -0.53 11.65
CA CYS A 162 4.22 -1.63 10.71
C CYS A 162 4.96 -1.33 9.40
N GLY A 163 5.21 -2.38 8.60
CA GLY A 163 5.89 -2.22 7.31
C GLY A 163 5.05 -1.42 6.32
N ASP A 164 5.68 -0.52 5.56
CA ASP A 164 4.98 0.33 4.60
C ASP A 164 4.29 -0.44 3.45
N PHE A 165 4.61 -1.74 3.26
CA PHE A 165 3.92 -2.61 2.31
C PHE A 165 2.48 -2.97 2.73
N VAL A 166 2.09 -2.73 3.98
CA VAL A 166 0.78 -3.17 4.52
C VAL A 166 -0.37 -2.48 3.79
N THR A 167 -0.24 -1.22 3.37
CA THR A 167 -1.25 -0.56 2.52
C THR A 167 -1.50 -1.34 1.23
N ALA A 168 -0.44 -1.77 0.54
CA ALA A 168 -0.57 -2.61 -0.64
C ALA A 168 -1.18 -3.98 -0.30
N HIS A 169 -0.82 -4.56 0.84
CA HIS A 169 -1.36 -5.85 1.30
C HIS A 169 -2.88 -5.81 1.49
N GLU A 170 -3.36 -4.83 2.26
CA GLU A 170 -4.78 -4.73 2.60
C GLU A 170 -5.64 -4.32 1.39
N LEU A 171 -5.15 -3.42 0.54
CA LEU A 171 -5.82 -3.14 -0.73
C LEU A 171 -5.79 -4.35 -1.67
N GLY A 172 -4.73 -5.16 -1.62
CA GLY A 172 -4.66 -6.46 -2.30
C GLY A 172 -5.80 -7.38 -1.92
N HIS A 173 -6.17 -7.47 -0.64
CA HIS A 173 -7.34 -8.23 -0.19
C HIS A 173 -8.64 -7.71 -0.80
N ASN A 174 -8.89 -6.39 -0.72
CA ASN A 174 -10.08 -5.80 -1.34
C ASN A 174 -10.15 -6.09 -2.85
N MET A 175 -9.01 -6.16 -3.54
CA MET A 175 -8.93 -6.48 -4.97
C MET A 175 -8.96 -7.99 -5.29
N GLY A 176 -9.18 -8.83 -4.28
CA GLY A 176 -9.42 -10.26 -4.43
C GLY A 176 -8.19 -11.14 -4.29
N LEU A 177 -7.11 -10.64 -3.68
CA LEU A 177 -5.96 -11.47 -3.32
C LEU A 177 -6.16 -12.11 -1.94
N LYS A 178 -5.57 -13.29 -1.75
CA LYS A 178 -5.39 -13.93 -0.45
C LYS A 178 -3.92 -14.06 -0.11
N HIS A 179 -3.62 -14.55 1.09
CA HIS A 179 -2.23 -14.83 1.50
C HIS A 179 -1.60 -15.93 0.65
N SER A 180 -0.40 -16.41 1.00
CA SER A 180 0.18 -17.50 0.22
C SER A 180 -0.62 -18.79 0.31
N ARG A 181 -0.41 -19.68 -0.66
CA ARG A 181 -1.00 -21.03 -0.65
C ARG A 181 -0.65 -21.81 0.62
N LYS A 182 0.58 -21.66 1.12
CA LYS A 182 1.04 -22.29 2.37
C LYS A 182 0.18 -21.90 3.58
N GLN A 183 -0.40 -20.71 3.56
CA GLN A 183 -1.16 -20.14 4.67
C GLN A 183 -2.65 -20.45 4.62
N ASN A 184 -3.27 -20.38 3.43
CA ASN A 184 -4.73 -20.46 3.30
C ASN A 184 -5.23 -21.53 2.31
N GLY A 185 -4.33 -22.26 1.64
CA GLY A 185 -4.65 -23.34 0.70
C GLY A 185 -5.24 -22.91 -0.66
N SER A 186 -6.10 -21.89 -0.70
CA SER A 186 -6.83 -21.44 -1.90
C SER A 186 -6.77 -19.94 -2.12
N GLY A 187 -6.78 -19.54 -3.40
CA GLY A 187 -6.79 -18.14 -3.84
C GLY A 187 -8.11 -17.42 -3.60
N GLY A 188 -8.07 -16.09 -3.74
CA GLY A 188 -9.23 -15.22 -3.54
C GLY A 188 -10.18 -15.26 -4.73
N THR A 189 -10.12 -14.25 -5.59
CA THR A 189 -11.00 -14.16 -6.78
C THR A 189 -10.67 -15.17 -7.87
N PHE A 190 -9.39 -15.55 -7.97
CA PHE A 190 -8.91 -16.66 -8.80
C PHE A 190 -8.16 -17.69 -7.94
N PRO A 191 -8.04 -18.95 -8.37
CA PRO A 191 -7.23 -19.97 -7.69
C PRO A 191 -5.76 -19.58 -7.47
N TYR A 192 -5.20 -18.70 -8.32
CA TYR A 192 -3.81 -18.21 -8.27
C TYR A 192 -3.67 -16.79 -7.69
N ALA A 193 -4.78 -16.15 -7.24
CA ALA A 193 -4.77 -14.81 -6.64
C ALA A 193 -4.23 -14.85 -5.20
N LEU A 194 -2.92 -15.10 -5.07
CA LEU A 194 -2.24 -15.47 -3.82
C LEU A 194 -0.89 -14.78 -3.69
N GLY A 195 -0.42 -14.65 -2.44
CA GLY A 195 0.99 -14.42 -2.14
C GLY A 195 1.88 -15.60 -2.52
N TYR A 196 3.18 -15.34 -2.53
CA TYR A 196 4.21 -16.35 -2.79
C TYR A 196 5.41 -16.14 -1.86
N GLY A 197 6.11 -17.22 -1.56
CA GLY A 197 7.33 -17.17 -0.79
C GLY A 197 8.16 -18.43 -1.01
N VAL A 198 9.44 -18.31 -0.71
CA VAL A 198 10.39 -19.41 -0.72
C VAL A 198 11.00 -19.48 0.67
N ASN A 199 10.93 -20.66 1.29
CA ASN A 199 11.39 -20.86 2.67
C ASN A 199 12.83 -20.37 2.83
N ASN A 200 13.11 -19.64 3.91
CA ASN A 200 14.42 -19.07 4.24
C ASN A 200 14.99 -18.09 3.20
N GLN A 201 14.22 -17.67 2.19
CA GLN A 201 14.70 -16.76 1.16
C GLN A 201 13.89 -15.47 1.10
N PHE A 202 12.61 -15.54 0.76
CA PHE A 202 11.77 -14.35 0.63
C PHE A 202 10.27 -14.63 0.67
N THR A 203 9.51 -13.56 0.85
CA THR A 203 8.06 -13.52 0.70
C THR A 203 7.64 -12.28 -0.09
N THR A 204 6.62 -12.42 -0.94
CA THR A 204 5.95 -11.30 -1.60
C THR A 204 4.97 -10.60 -0.64
N VAL A 205 4.38 -9.49 -1.09
CA VAL A 205 3.52 -8.61 -0.28
C VAL A 205 2.44 -9.38 0.47
N MET A 206 1.73 -10.30 -0.20
CA MET A 206 0.62 -11.05 0.39
C MET A 206 1.05 -12.26 1.25
N ALA A 207 2.32 -12.65 1.26
CA ALA A 207 2.80 -13.79 2.05
C ALA A 207 3.34 -13.33 3.42
N TYR A 208 3.06 -14.11 4.46
CA TYR A 208 3.60 -13.86 5.81
C TYR A 208 5.01 -14.41 5.92
N GLN A 209 5.93 -13.60 6.46
CA GLN A 209 7.32 -14.03 6.57
C GLN A 209 7.49 -15.18 7.59
N SER A 210 6.67 -15.21 8.64
CA SER A 210 6.67 -16.27 9.66
C SER A 210 6.45 -17.66 9.07
N ASP A 211 5.53 -17.79 8.12
CA ASP A 211 5.19 -19.07 7.49
C ASP A 211 6.31 -19.61 6.60
N PHE A 212 7.23 -18.75 6.15
CA PHE A 212 8.37 -19.12 5.30
C PHE A 212 9.71 -19.08 6.04
N ASN A 213 9.72 -18.84 7.37
CA ASN A 213 10.94 -18.59 8.13
C ASN A 213 11.83 -17.52 7.48
N VAL A 214 11.21 -16.40 7.12
CA VAL A 214 11.86 -15.27 6.48
C VAL A 214 11.94 -14.12 7.48
N ASP A 215 13.09 -13.46 7.55
CA ASP A 215 13.23 -12.21 8.28
C ASP A 215 12.71 -11.03 7.44
N TYR A 216 12.13 -10.03 8.12
CA TYR A 216 11.57 -8.86 7.46
C TYR A 216 12.60 -8.11 6.62
N TRP A 217 13.77 -7.82 7.19
CA TRP A 217 14.79 -6.97 6.55
C TRP A 217 15.49 -7.65 5.39
N THR A 218 15.67 -8.96 5.49
CA THR A 218 16.43 -9.70 4.50
C THR A 218 15.55 -10.29 3.41
N GLY A 219 14.27 -10.60 3.66
CA GLY A 219 13.45 -11.35 2.70
C GLY A 219 12.02 -10.86 2.48
N LYS A 220 11.54 -9.79 3.12
CA LYS A 220 10.26 -9.21 2.70
C LYS A 220 10.45 -8.39 1.42
N LEU A 221 9.91 -8.88 0.31
CA LEU A 221 9.93 -8.17 -0.95
C LEU A 221 8.69 -7.30 -1.10
N TYR A 222 8.92 -6.04 -1.47
CA TYR A 222 7.90 -5.06 -1.80
C TYR A 222 7.43 -5.28 -3.25
N LYS A 223 7.00 -6.52 -3.52
CA LYS A 223 6.49 -6.98 -4.82
C LYS A 223 5.31 -7.92 -4.60
N PHE A 224 4.27 -7.84 -5.42
CA PHE A 224 3.25 -8.88 -5.55
C PHE A 224 3.82 -10.09 -6.30
N SER A 225 3.20 -11.26 -6.13
CA SER A 225 3.63 -12.46 -6.85
C SER A 225 3.44 -12.29 -8.35
N ASN A 226 4.48 -12.59 -9.11
CA ASN A 226 4.52 -12.53 -10.57
C ASN A 226 5.55 -13.55 -11.08
N PRO A 227 5.12 -14.65 -11.73
CA PRO A 227 6.03 -15.69 -12.22
C PRO A 227 6.95 -15.22 -13.37
N GLU A 228 6.67 -14.07 -13.99
CA GLU A 228 7.52 -13.48 -15.03
C GLU A 228 8.65 -12.59 -14.46
N LEU A 229 8.65 -12.33 -13.15
CA LEU A 229 9.73 -11.61 -12.47
C LEU A 229 10.69 -12.58 -11.78
N THR A 230 11.95 -12.17 -11.61
CA THR A 230 12.94 -12.89 -10.80
C THR A 230 13.10 -12.21 -9.44
N CYS A 231 12.99 -12.99 -8.37
CA CYS A 231 13.16 -12.60 -6.98
C CYS A 231 14.21 -13.48 -6.32
N LYS A 232 15.36 -12.89 -5.95
CA LYS A 232 16.51 -13.61 -5.37
C LYS A 232 16.96 -14.85 -6.17
N GLY A 233 17.00 -14.73 -7.49
CA GLY A 233 17.49 -15.79 -8.38
C GLY A 233 16.48 -16.88 -8.74
N VAL A 234 15.24 -16.80 -8.26
CA VAL A 234 14.13 -17.70 -8.64
C VAL A 234 12.89 -16.91 -9.07
N PRO A 235 11.92 -17.51 -9.77
CA PRO A 235 10.69 -16.83 -10.14
C PRO A 235 9.96 -16.23 -8.93
N CYS A 236 9.39 -15.04 -9.09
CA CYS A 236 8.69 -14.31 -8.02
C CYS A 236 7.23 -14.75 -7.86
N GLY A 237 6.91 -15.99 -8.20
CA GLY A 237 5.56 -16.52 -8.24
C GLY A 237 5.55 -17.89 -8.91
N VAL A 238 4.36 -18.45 -9.09
CA VAL A 238 4.16 -19.70 -9.82
C VAL A 238 3.18 -19.44 -10.94
N SER A 239 3.42 -20.02 -12.11
CA SER A 239 2.55 -19.83 -13.28
C SER A 239 1.09 -20.04 -12.92
N ARG A 240 0.23 -19.11 -13.32
CA ARG A 240 -1.24 -19.22 -13.18
C ARG A 240 -1.84 -20.44 -13.89
N THR A 241 -1.12 -21.04 -14.85
CA THR A 241 -1.54 -22.29 -15.52
C THR A 241 -1.27 -23.53 -14.67
N ASP A 242 -0.46 -23.42 -13.60
CA ASP A 242 -0.35 -24.47 -12.59
C ASP A 242 -1.60 -24.46 -11.71
N LYS A 243 -2.48 -25.43 -11.95
CA LYS A 243 -3.76 -25.58 -11.25
C LYS A 243 -3.61 -25.89 -9.76
N VAL A 244 -2.44 -26.36 -9.33
CA VAL A 244 -2.18 -26.79 -7.95
C VAL A 244 -1.46 -25.68 -7.20
N ASN A 245 -0.38 -25.14 -7.78
CA ASN A 245 0.53 -24.25 -7.06
C ASN A 245 0.50 -22.79 -7.52
N GLY A 246 -0.28 -22.44 -8.55
CA GLY A 246 -0.27 -21.11 -9.16
C GLY A 246 -0.32 -19.94 -8.16
N ALA A 247 0.49 -18.92 -8.38
CA ALA A 247 0.60 -17.74 -7.53
C ALA A 247 1.03 -16.54 -8.39
N ASP A 248 0.04 -15.81 -8.90
CA ASP A 248 0.21 -14.69 -9.84
C ASP A 248 -0.77 -13.57 -9.47
N ALA A 249 -0.49 -12.91 -8.34
CA ALA A 249 -1.26 -11.77 -7.86
C ALA A 249 -1.25 -10.63 -8.88
N ARG A 250 -0.14 -10.42 -9.60
CA ARG A 250 -0.06 -9.38 -10.64
C ARG A 250 -1.15 -9.56 -11.68
N TYR A 251 -1.33 -10.78 -12.21
CA TYR A 251 -2.35 -11.03 -13.22
C TYR A 251 -3.76 -10.78 -12.68
N ALA A 252 -4.05 -11.26 -11.47
CA ALA A 252 -5.36 -11.03 -10.82
C ALA A 252 -5.66 -9.52 -10.66
N LEU A 253 -4.69 -8.73 -10.18
CA LEU A 253 -4.84 -7.28 -10.02
C LEU A 253 -5.07 -6.55 -11.36
N ASN A 254 -4.39 -6.97 -12.42
CA ASN A 254 -4.58 -6.39 -13.76
C ASN A 254 -5.96 -6.69 -14.35
N ILE A 255 -6.67 -7.71 -13.86
CA ILE A 255 -8.05 -8.03 -14.26
C ILE A 255 -9.07 -7.27 -13.40
N THR A 256 -8.87 -7.20 -12.08
CA THR A 256 -9.83 -6.60 -11.15
C THR A 256 -9.73 -5.08 -11.09
N GLY A 257 -8.52 -4.51 -11.18
CA GLY A 257 -8.28 -3.07 -11.09
C GLY A 257 -9.15 -2.20 -12.00
N PRO A 258 -9.17 -2.45 -13.33
CA PRO A 258 -10.00 -1.68 -14.27
C PRO A 258 -11.52 -1.78 -14.06
N GLN A 259 -11.98 -2.78 -13.31
CA GLN A 259 -13.39 -2.89 -12.90
C GLN A 259 -13.66 -2.06 -11.64
N ILE A 260 -12.73 -2.08 -10.69
CA ILE A 260 -12.82 -1.35 -9.42
C ILE A 260 -12.78 0.17 -9.65
N GLU A 261 -11.91 0.67 -10.52
CA GLU A 261 -11.85 2.08 -10.96
C GLU A 261 -13.22 2.60 -11.48
N LYS A 262 -14.11 1.70 -11.90
CA LYS A 262 -15.41 2.05 -12.48
C LYS A 262 -16.56 1.96 -11.47
N PHE A 263 -16.31 1.72 -10.19
CA PHE A 263 -17.37 1.64 -9.18
C PHE A 263 -18.17 2.93 -9.02
N TYR A 264 -17.59 4.09 -9.39
CA TYR A 264 -18.28 5.39 -9.41
C TYR A 264 -18.33 6.04 -10.80
N ALA A 265 -17.92 5.32 -11.84
CA ALA A 265 -18.14 5.76 -13.21
C ALA A 265 -19.64 5.82 -13.51
N ALA A 266 -20.07 6.83 -14.27
CA ALA A 266 -21.43 6.82 -14.80
C ALA A 266 -21.61 5.56 -15.66
N PRO A 267 -22.79 4.91 -15.64
CA PRO A 267 -23.07 3.87 -16.62
C PRO A 267 -22.78 4.45 -17.99
N SER A 268 -21.89 3.81 -18.76
CA SER A 268 -21.69 4.20 -20.15
C SER A 268 -23.05 4.10 -20.81
N SER A 269 -23.68 5.25 -21.10
CA SER A 269 -24.84 5.29 -21.97
C SER A 269 -24.42 4.51 -23.20
N SER A 270 -25.06 3.37 -23.44
CA SER A 270 -24.85 2.60 -24.66
C SER A 270 -25.23 3.53 -25.80
N SER A 271 -24.25 4.23 -26.36
CA SER A 271 -24.39 4.87 -27.65
C SER A 271 -24.53 3.72 -28.62
N SER A 272 -25.77 3.29 -28.84
CA SER A 272 -26.14 2.51 -30.01
C SER A 272 -25.57 3.28 -31.20
N SER A 273 -24.49 2.78 -31.75
CA SER A 273 -23.93 3.23 -33.01
C SER A 273 -25.01 2.98 -34.07
N SER A 274 -25.88 3.96 -34.28
CA SER A 274 -26.74 4.02 -35.45
C SER A 274 -25.81 4.10 -36.65
N LYS A 275 -25.74 2.97 -37.34
CA LYS A 275 -25.08 2.80 -38.63
C LYS A 275 -25.72 3.80 -39.60
N ALA A 276 -25.06 4.93 -39.84
CA ALA A 276 -25.45 5.88 -40.87
C ALA A 276 -25.17 5.25 -42.24
N SER A 277 -26.19 4.68 -42.86
CA SER A 277 -26.20 4.32 -44.27
C SER A 277 -26.68 5.51 -45.10
N SER A 278 -25.99 5.70 -46.21
CA SER A 278 -26.05 6.78 -47.19
C SER A 278 -27.42 7.07 -47.83
N VAL A 279 -27.71 8.37 -47.93
CA VAL A 279 -28.37 9.15 -49.00
C VAL A 279 -29.11 8.38 -50.11
N SER A 280 -30.41 8.67 -50.24
CA SER A 280 -31.07 8.96 -51.54
C SER A 280 -32.42 9.67 -51.35
N SER A 281 -32.43 10.96 -51.72
CA SER A 281 -33.51 11.79 -52.28
C SER A 281 -34.99 11.39 -52.17
N SER A 282 -35.82 12.28 -51.63
CA SER A 282 -36.92 12.93 -52.39
C SER A 282 -37.59 14.07 -51.60
N LYS A 283 -38.02 15.09 -52.36
CA LYS A 283 -38.69 16.34 -51.95
C LYS A 283 -40.00 16.10 -51.19
N SER A 284 -40.33 16.96 -50.23
CA SER A 284 -41.48 17.89 -50.32
C SER A 284 -41.52 18.91 -49.16
N SER A 285 -42.02 20.09 -49.51
CA SER A 285 -42.64 21.19 -48.75
C SER A 285 -43.30 20.81 -47.40
N SER A 286 -43.46 21.64 -46.36
CA SER A 286 -43.72 23.09 -46.29
C SER A 286 -43.92 23.52 -44.82
N LYS A 287 -43.71 24.82 -44.59
CA LYS A 287 -44.40 25.73 -43.66
C LYS A 287 -44.16 25.67 -42.15
N ALA A 288 -44.07 26.89 -41.65
CA ALA A 288 -43.88 27.33 -40.28
C ALA A 288 -45.21 27.57 -39.54
N SER A 289 -45.04 27.71 -38.22
CA SER A 289 -45.73 28.64 -37.31
C SER A 289 -46.98 28.22 -36.53
N ALA A 290 -47.02 28.83 -35.34
CA ALA A 290 -48.10 29.03 -34.35
C ALA A 290 -48.30 27.89 -33.33
N VAL A 291 -48.10 28.09 -32.00
CA VAL A 291 -48.64 29.05 -30.99
C VAL A 291 -49.94 28.53 -30.33
N ALA A 292 -50.03 28.82 -29.02
CA ALA A 292 -51.15 28.75 -28.05
C ALA A 292 -51.19 27.47 -27.19
N THR A 293 -50.86 27.52 -25.89
CA THR A 293 -51.61 28.12 -24.75
C THR A 293 -52.84 27.31 -24.36
N SER A 294 -52.85 26.72 -23.15
CA SER A 294 -53.94 26.87 -22.16
C SER A 294 -53.78 25.94 -20.93
N THR A 295 -53.61 26.60 -19.77
CA THR A 295 -54.31 26.41 -18.49
C THR A 295 -54.59 25.02 -17.88
N ALA A 296 -53.98 24.83 -16.70
CA ALA A 296 -54.59 24.55 -15.38
C ALA A 296 -55.52 23.33 -15.18
N LYS A 297 -55.16 22.46 -14.22
CA LYS A 297 -55.80 22.35 -12.87
C LYS A 297 -55.33 21.11 -12.08
N SER A 298 -55.00 21.34 -10.79
CA SER A 298 -55.28 20.58 -9.54
C SER A 298 -55.20 19.02 -9.55
N VAL A 299 -54.76 18.30 -8.50
CA VAL A 299 -55.21 18.28 -7.10
C VAL A 299 -54.18 17.56 -6.21
N GLU A 300 -54.15 17.97 -4.94
CA GLU A 300 -53.60 17.37 -3.72
C GLU A 300 -53.67 15.84 -3.51
N SER A 301 -52.58 15.32 -2.92
CA SER A 301 -52.47 14.70 -1.58
C SER A 301 -53.56 13.73 -1.07
N VAL A 302 -53.13 12.57 -0.52
CA VAL A 302 -53.18 12.25 0.94
C VAL A 302 -52.61 10.84 1.24
N LYS A 303 -51.89 10.80 2.37
CA LYS A 303 -51.31 9.72 3.20
C LYS A 303 -52.10 8.41 3.32
N ILE A 304 -51.35 7.31 3.58
CA ILE A 304 -51.71 6.30 4.60
C ILE A 304 -50.46 5.90 5.41
N SER A 305 -50.65 5.77 6.72
CA SER A 305 -49.72 5.30 7.76
C SER A 305 -50.30 4.07 8.47
N SER A 306 -49.42 3.32 9.15
CA SER A 306 -49.66 2.28 10.17
C SER A 306 -50.02 0.88 9.65
N LYS A 307 -49.60 -0.25 10.24
CA LYS A 307 -49.33 -0.55 11.66
C LYS A 307 -48.51 -1.85 11.81
N ALA A 308 -47.86 -2.01 12.96
CA ALA A 308 -47.00 -3.12 13.40
C ALA A 308 -47.75 -4.34 13.97
N SER A 309 -47.10 -5.52 14.04
CA SER A 309 -46.86 -6.30 15.28
C SER A 309 -46.27 -7.72 15.07
N SER A 310 -45.11 -7.96 15.70
CA SER A 310 -44.59 -9.12 16.47
C SER A 310 -45.01 -10.58 16.21
N LEU A 311 -44.03 -11.51 16.24
CA LEU A 311 -43.88 -12.54 17.31
C LEU A 311 -42.56 -13.35 17.22
N SER A 312 -42.08 -13.76 18.39
CA SER A 312 -40.78 -14.35 18.76
C SER A 312 -40.84 -15.87 19.02
N SER A 313 -39.72 -16.59 18.92
CA SER A 313 -39.34 -17.63 19.91
C SER A 313 -37.85 -18.00 19.84
N SER A 314 -37.32 -18.36 21.01
CA SER A 314 -35.90 -18.52 21.37
C SER A 314 -35.55 -19.99 21.62
N ALA A 315 -34.27 -20.38 21.47
CA ALA A 315 -33.67 -21.48 22.22
C ALA A 315 -32.15 -21.28 22.42
N LYS A 316 -31.67 -21.46 23.66
CA LYS A 316 -30.28 -21.33 24.16
C LYS A 316 -29.62 -22.71 24.34
N SER A 317 -28.30 -22.80 24.18
CA SER A 317 -27.32 -23.57 25.03
C SER A 317 -25.90 -23.18 24.57
N SER A 318 -25.02 -22.52 25.34
CA SER A 318 -24.26 -22.83 26.57
C SER A 318 -22.97 -23.67 26.39
N VAL A 319 -21.87 -22.94 26.17
CA VAL A 319 -20.48 -23.02 26.71
C VAL A 319 -19.95 -24.33 27.32
N LYS A 320 -18.72 -24.72 26.91
CA LYS A 320 -17.72 -25.32 27.80
C LYS A 320 -16.29 -24.90 27.39
N ALA A 321 -15.68 -24.02 28.19
CA ALA A 321 -14.25 -23.73 28.16
C ALA A 321 -13.62 -24.43 29.37
N THR A 322 -12.55 -25.19 29.15
CA THR A 322 -11.78 -25.85 30.21
C THR A 322 -10.55 -25.01 30.50
N ALA A 323 -10.52 -24.39 31.67
CA ALA A 323 -9.34 -23.80 32.28
C ALA A 323 -8.69 -24.85 33.19
N VAL A 324 -7.37 -24.98 33.14
CA VAL A 324 -6.58 -25.67 34.16
C VAL A 324 -5.64 -24.64 34.80
N THR A 325 -5.85 -24.47 36.10
CA THR A 325 -5.03 -23.71 37.04
C THR A 325 -3.91 -24.59 37.55
N VAL A 326 -2.68 -24.08 37.68
CA VAL A 326 -1.75 -24.48 38.75
C VAL A 326 -0.95 -23.27 39.22
N SER A 327 -0.97 -23.04 40.53
CA SER A 327 -0.22 -22.01 41.25
C SER A 327 1.11 -22.56 41.81
N SER A 328 2.09 -21.64 41.92
CA SER A 328 3.16 -21.52 42.94
C SER A 328 4.13 -22.68 43.23
N SER A 329 5.44 -22.40 43.13
CA SER A 329 6.41 -22.71 44.21
C SER A 329 7.71 -21.91 44.06
N ASN A 330 8.13 -21.31 45.18
CA ASN A 330 9.47 -20.76 45.43
C ASN A 330 10.57 -21.82 45.27
N LYS A 331 11.75 -21.41 44.78
CA LYS A 331 13.02 -21.80 45.40
C LYS A 331 14.15 -20.84 45.06
N SER A 332 14.64 -20.20 46.11
CA SER A 332 15.95 -19.56 46.22
C SER A 332 17.07 -20.59 46.16
N SER A 333 18.20 -20.23 45.56
CA SER A 333 19.52 -20.63 46.07
C SER A 333 20.56 -19.58 45.71
N LEU A 334 21.17 -19.05 46.76
CA LEU A 334 22.39 -18.25 46.78
C LEU A 334 23.59 -19.15 46.49
N VAL A 335 24.61 -18.67 45.78
CA VAL A 335 26.01 -18.68 46.25
C VAL A 335 26.81 -17.51 45.64
N ASN A 336 27.43 -16.73 46.54
CA ASN A 336 28.66 -15.93 46.48
C ASN A 336 29.70 -16.35 45.40
N SER A 337 30.68 -15.58 44.94
CA SER A 337 31.30 -14.28 45.29
C SER A 337 32.47 -14.08 44.32
N SER A 338 32.84 -12.85 43.96
CA SER A 338 34.23 -12.34 43.99
C SER A 338 34.35 -11.02 43.22
N ALA A 339 34.61 -9.95 43.98
CA ALA A 339 35.14 -8.70 43.48
C ALA A 339 36.66 -8.82 43.24
N LYS A 340 37.17 -8.17 42.19
CA LYS A 340 38.54 -7.62 42.15
C LYS A 340 38.71 -6.55 41.06
N SER A 341 38.72 -5.30 41.52
CA SER A 341 39.60 -4.16 41.20
C SER A 341 40.25 -3.99 39.81
N SER A 342 39.97 -2.81 39.23
CA SER A 342 40.85 -1.79 38.62
C SER A 342 42.10 -2.18 37.80
N ALA A 343 42.15 -1.65 36.57
CA ALA A 343 43.37 -1.08 35.99
C ALA A 343 43.01 0.03 34.98
N THR A 344 43.12 1.29 35.43
CA THR A 344 43.19 2.49 34.61
C THR A 344 44.59 2.57 33.99
N SER A 345 44.69 2.69 32.66
CA SER A 345 45.95 3.02 31.97
C SER A 345 45.80 4.37 31.27
N THR A 346 46.49 5.35 31.86
CA THR A 346 46.67 6.70 31.38
C THR A 346 47.74 6.70 30.28
N ILE A 347 47.39 7.08 29.05
CA ILE A 347 48.38 7.46 28.03
C ILE A 347 48.32 8.97 27.85
N LYS A 348 49.41 9.63 28.29
CA LYS A 348 49.76 11.02 28.01
C LYS A 348 49.86 11.20 26.49
N VAL A 349 49.14 12.18 25.94
CA VAL A 349 49.48 12.76 24.64
C VAL A 349 50.08 14.14 24.89
N SER A 350 51.35 14.25 24.53
CA SER A 350 52.20 15.43 24.55
C SER A 350 51.73 16.50 23.56
N SER A 351 51.82 17.75 24.01
CA SER A 351 51.56 18.99 23.28
C SER A 351 52.73 19.41 22.39
N SER A 352 52.51 19.45 21.08
CA SER A 352 53.19 20.28 20.07
C SER A 352 52.53 19.90 18.73
N SER A 353 52.06 20.76 17.83
CA SER A 353 52.44 22.12 17.46
C SER A 353 51.25 22.77 16.76
N SER A 354 51.06 24.05 16.98
CA SER A 354 50.10 24.94 16.33
C SER A 354 50.33 25.01 14.81
N ALA A 355 49.71 24.10 14.07
CA ALA A 355 49.27 24.35 12.71
C ALA A 355 47.88 24.96 12.80
N SER A 356 47.66 26.09 12.14
CA SER A 356 46.35 26.72 11.96
C SER A 356 45.44 25.75 11.20
N VAL A 357 44.77 24.86 11.94
CA VAL A 357 43.77 23.94 11.39
C VAL A 357 42.62 24.81 10.90
N VAL A 358 42.51 24.96 9.58
CA VAL A 358 41.32 25.51 8.95
C VAL A 358 40.14 24.68 9.45
N LYS A 359 39.35 25.26 10.35
CA LYS A 359 38.22 24.58 10.97
C LYS A 359 37.19 24.37 9.86
N VAL A 360 37.08 23.15 9.38
CA VAL A 360 36.10 22.80 8.34
C VAL A 360 34.71 23.01 8.93
N GLU A 361 34.00 24.01 8.42
CA GLU A 361 32.65 24.35 8.86
C GLU A 361 31.60 23.63 8.00
N PHE A 362 30.43 23.38 8.62
CA PHE A 362 29.31 22.74 7.95
C PHE A 362 28.02 23.57 8.12
N ASN A 363 27.32 23.81 7.01
CA ASN A 363 25.97 24.35 7.01
C ASN A 363 24.96 23.25 7.38
N ARG A 364 24.17 23.48 8.42
CA ARG A 364 23.11 22.55 8.84
C ARG A 364 21.85 22.80 8.01
N VAL A 365 21.31 21.73 7.43
CA VAL A 365 19.98 21.72 6.82
C VAL A 365 19.09 20.85 7.70
N LEU A 366 18.03 21.45 8.22
CA LEU A 366 17.15 20.79 9.17
C LEU A 366 16.24 19.77 8.49
N ASP A 367 15.96 18.68 9.19
CA ASP A 367 14.83 17.80 8.91
C ASP A 367 14.89 17.20 7.50
N VAL A 368 16.09 16.80 7.08
CA VAL A 368 16.39 16.23 5.76
C VAL A 368 17.38 15.07 5.83
N ALA A 369 17.29 14.18 4.84
CA ALA A 369 18.28 13.13 4.55
C ALA A 369 18.39 12.92 3.04
N GLN A 370 19.49 12.30 2.58
CA GLN A 370 19.62 11.82 1.20
C GLN A 370 18.48 10.82 0.93
N TYR A 371 17.65 11.02 -0.09
CA TYR A 371 16.39 10.27 -0.24
C TYR A 371 16.19 9.68 -1.65
N LEU A 372 15.60 8.48 -1.71
CA LEU A 372 15.22 7.66 -2.88
C LEU A 372 15.88 7.98 -4.24
N GLY A 373 15.45 9.06 -4.90
CA GLY A 373 15.93 9.46 -6.24
C GLY A 373 17.32 10.10 -6.27
N ALA A 374 17.91 10.35 -5.11
CA ALA A 374 19.28 10.82 -4.99
C ALA A 374 20.26 9.77 -5.52
N ASP A 375 21.37 10.23 -6.12
CA ASP A 375 22.47 9.33 -6.40
C ASP A 375 23.06 8.85 -5.06
N TRP A 376 23.24 7.54 -4.92
CA TRP A 376 23.87 6.89 -3.77
C TRP A 376 25.20 6.23 -4.14
N ALA A 377 25.60 6.26 -5.42
CA ALA A 377 26.93 5.86 -5.84
C ALA A 377 28.02 6.81 -5.30
N ASN A 378 27.61 8.00 -4.83
CA ASN A 378 28.44 8.95 -4.12
C ASN A 378 28.53 8.71 -2.60
N GLU A 379 27.95 7.63 -2.07
CA GLU A 379 28.16 7.23 -0.67
C GLU A 379 29.64 6.88 -0.47
N VAL A 380 30.30 7.62 0.42
CA VAL A 380 31.72 7.43 0.75
C VAL A 380 31.85 6.41 1.89
N ARG A 381 31.02 6.53 2.91
CA ARG A 381 31.00 5.65 4.09
C ARG A 381 29.73 5.85 4.91
N ARG A 382 29.46 4.90 5.80
CA ARG A 382 28.42 4.97 6.83
C ARG A 382 28.96 4.45 8.16
N ASP A 383 28.50 5.07 9.23
CA ASP A 383 28.89 4.72 10.60
C ASP A 383 27.68 4.78 11.52
N LYS A 384 27.77 4.09 12.66
CA LYS A 384 26.66 3.93 13.60
C LYS A 384 26.99 4.52 14.97
N GLY A 385 25.97 5.03 15.65
CA GLY A 385 26.08 5.49 17.04
C GLY A 385 27.05 6.65 17.28
N LEU A 386 27.21 7.53 16.29
CA LEU A 386 28.05 8.72 16.40
C LEU A 386 27.32 9.86 17.12
N THR A 387 28.07 10.68 17.85
CA THR A 387 27.65 12.04 18.18
C THR A 387 27.82 12.96 16.96
N LEU A 388 27.14 14.10 16.96
CA LEU A 388 27.30 15.09 15.89
C LEU A 388 28.77 15.55 15.75
N ASP A 389 29.48 15.73 16.85
CA ASP A 389 30.87 16.16 16.83
C ASP A 389 31.79 15.07 16.24
N GLN A 390 31.53 13.80 16.54
CA GLN A 390 32.24 12.68 15.92
C GLN A 390 31.99 12.61 14.41
N ALA A 391 30.74 12.79 13.96
CA ALA A 391 30.42 12.82 12.54
C ALA A 391 31.08 14.01 11.82
N ARG A 392 31.10 15.20 12.44
CA ARG A 392 31.81 16.37 11.90
C ARG A 392 33.31 16.14 11.81
N ALA A 393 33.93 15.53 12.82
CA ALA A 393 35.36 15.22 12.80
C ALA A 393 35.70 14.24 11.68
N ILE A 394 34.88 13.19 11.51
CA ILE A 394 35.00 12.23 10.40
C ILE A 394 34.90 12.92 9.04
N ALA A 395 33.89 13.76 8.86
CA ALA A 395 33.71 14.51 7.62
C ALA A 395 34.93 15.42 7.38
N ALA A 396 35.30 16.25 8.35
CA ALA A 396 36.42 17.19 8.24
C ALA A 396 37.75 16.51 7.86
N ALA A 397 38.03 15.32 8.42
CA ALA A 397 39.26 14.57 8.17
C ALA A 397 39.36 14.00 6.73
N ASN A 398 38.24 13.84 6.01
CA ASN A 398 38.24 13.31 4.65
C ASN A 398 37.73 14.37 3.65
N PRO A 399 38.60 14.95 2.81
CA PRO A 399 38.21 16.00 1.87
C PRO A 399 37.21 15.55 0.79
N LYS A 400 37.04 14.24 0.57
CA LYS A 400 36.03 13.72 -0.37
C LYS A 400 34.60 13.83 0.15
N ILE A 401 34.40 13.99 1.46
CA ILE A 401 33.07 14.08 2.07
C ILE A 401 32.57 15.52 1.97
N THR A 402 31.72 15.82 0.99
CA THR A 402 31.18 17.17 0.82
C THR A 402 29.94 17.41 1.68
N TYR A 403 29.20 16.36 2.06
CA TYR A 403 28.08 16.47 3.00
C TYR A 403 27.80 15.12 3.68
N PHE A 404 27.03 15.16 4.75
CA PHE A 404 26.50 13.97 5.42
C PHE A 404 25.14 14.25 6.04
N PHE A 405 24.36 13.21 6.34
CA PHE A 405 23.24 13.32 7.27
C PHE A 405 23.49 12.45 8.48
N ILE A 406 22.92 12.85 9.62
CA ILE A 406 22.93 12.07 10.86
C ILE A 406 21.52 12.01 11.44
N THR A 407 21.11 10.82 11.84
CA THR A 407 19.80 10.60 12.45
C THR A 407 19.79 11.12 13.89
N LYS A 408 18.84 11.98 14.22
CA LYS A 408 18.67 12.64 15.52
C LYS A 408 17.42 12.19 16.29
N GLY A 409 16.42 11.64 15.60
CA GLY A 409 15.15 11.24 16.21
C GLY A 409 14.80 9.79 15.89
N GLY A 410 14.74 8.97 16.94
CA GLY A 410 14.28 7.59 16.87
C GLY A 410 14.95 6.79 15.76
N GLN A 411 14.14 6.37 14.79
CA GLN A 411 14.51 5.47 13.72
C GLN A 411 13.95 5.97 12.37
N MET A 412 14.82 6.04 11.36
CA MET A 412 14.50 6.47 10.01
C MET A 412 14.75 5.33 9.01
N SER A 413 13.77 5.01 8.17
CA SER A 413 13.92 4.02 7.09
C SER A 413 14.04 4.74 5.75
N LEU A 414 15.09 4.45 4.99
CA LEU A 414 15.29 5.00 3.64
C LEU A 414 15.14 3.89 2.57
N GLY A 415 14.14 3.02 2.74
CA GLY A 415 13.85 1.92 1.83
C GLY A 415 15.03 0.96 1.69
N ALA A 416 15.48 0.72 0.45
CA ALA A 416 16.61 -0.18 0.14
C ALA A 416 17.95 0.23 0.77
N LYS A 417 18.07 1.45 1.30
CA LYS A 417 19.31 1.99 1.90
C LYS A 417 19.48 1.62 3.37
N GLY A 418 18.45 1.00 3.95
CA GLY A 418 18.46 0.45 5.29
C GLY A 418 17.83 1.37 6.33
N LEU A 419 17.97 0.92 7.56
CA LEU A 419 17.44 1.54 8.76
C LEU A 419 18.54 2.32 9.48
N PHE A 420 18.25 3.57 9.81
CA PHE A 420 19.15 4.47 10.51
C PHE A 420 18.57 4.75 11.88
N ARG A 421 19.33 4.40 12.92
CA ARG A 421 19.00 4.72 14.31
C ARG A 421 19.65 6.03 14.69
N THR A 422 19.21 6.59 15.82
CA THR A 422 19.84 7.79 16.39
C THR A 422 21.36 7.62 16.48
N GLY A 423 22.10 8.58 15.91
CA GLY A 423 23.55 8.57 15.80
C GLY A 423 24.12 7.90 14.55
N ASP A 424 23.30 7.20 13.75
CA ASP A 424 23.77 6.67 12.47
C ASP A 424 23.95 7.82 11.47
N ALA A 425 25.10 7.83 10.79
CA ALA A 425 25.47 8.85 9.83
C ALA A 425 25.92 8.24 8.50
N VAL A 426 25.55 8.89 7.40
CA VAL A 426 26.01 8.53 6.06
C VAL A 426 26.67 9.73 5.41
N PHE A 427 27.85 9.49 4.86
CA PHE A 427 28.75 10.50 4.33
C PHE A 427 28.87 10.36 2.82
N PHE A 428 28.80 11.48 2.11
CA PHE A 428 28.69 11.50 0.66
C PHE A 428 29.66 12.52 0.02
N SER A 429 29.94 12.31 -1.26
CA SER A 429 30.64 13.27 -2.12
C SER A 429 29.68 13.99 -3.09
N GLY A 430 30.09 15.13 -3.65
CA GLY A 430 29.31 15.89 -4.62
C GLY A 430 28.22 16.78 -3.99
N LYS A 431 27.09 16.94 -4.69
CA LYS A 431 25.96 17.78 -4.23
C LYS A 431 24.85 16.91 -3.63
N PRO A 432 24.20 17.35 -2.55
CA PRO A 432 23.09 16.61 -1.94
C PRO A 432 21.83 16.66 -2.81
N TRP A 433 21.01 15.62 -2.67
CA TRP A 433 19.59 15.66 -3.03
C TRP A 433 18.78 15.20 -1.83
N TYR A 434 18.14 16.16 -1.18
CA TYR A 434 17.38 15.91 0.04
C TYR A 434 15.93 15.51 -0.21
N GLY A 435 15.47 14.55 0.59
CA GLY A 435 14.06 14.37 0.91
C GLY A 435 13.79 14.81 2.35
N SER A 436 12.51 14.96 2.69
CA SER A 436 12.09 15.34 4.03
C SER A 436 12.32 14.22 5.04
N ALA A 437 12.93 14.56 6.17
CA ALA A 437 13.21 13.69 7.33
C ALA A 437 12.86 14.42 8.64
N LYS A 438 11.65 14.98 8.72
CA LYS A 438 11.20 15.85 9.82
C LYS A 438 11.32 15.20 11.18
N GLY A 439 12.11 15.81 12.06
CA GLY A 439 12.40 15.30 13.41
C GLY A 439 13.31 14.08 13.44
N LEU A 440 13.70 13.52 12.29
CA LEU A 440 14.41 12.25 12.20
C LEU A 440 15.90 12.42 11.88
N ALA A 441 16.28 13.34 10.98
CA ALA A 441 17.67 13.58 10.63
C ALA A 441 17.92 15.04 10.25
N ASP A 442 19.16 15.47 10.37
CA ASP A 442 19.65 16.70 9.76
C ASP A 442 20.81 16.39 8.83
N ALA A 443 20.97 17.21 7.79
CA ALA A 443 22.13 17.16 6.93
C ALA A 443 23.11 18.31 7.23
N TYR A 444 24.37 18.09 6.87
CA TYR A 444 25.49 18.98 7.12
C TYR A 444 26.34 19.05 5.86
N GLU A 445 26.32 20.21 5.21
CA GLU A 445 27.07 20.47 3.97
C GLU A 445 28.35 21.22 4.29
N ARG A 446 29.49 20.77 3.75
CA ARG A 446 30.78 21.43 3.95
C ARG A 446 30.72 22.84 3.33
N LYS A 447 31.12 23.85 4.10
CA LYS A 447 31.38 25.18 3.54
C LYS A 447 32.65 25.09 2.68
N LEU A 448 32.49 25.33 1.39
CA LEU A 448 33.59 25.45 0.43
C LEU A 448 34.26 26.82 0.56
#